data_AF-A0A0F9BMF3-F1
#
_entry.id   AF-A0A0F9BMF3-F1
#
_cell.length_a   1.000
_cell.length_b   1.000
_cell.length_c   1.000
_cell.angle_alpha   90.00
_cell.angle_beta   90.00
_cell.angle_gamma   90.00
#
_symmetry.space_group_name_H-M   'P 1'
#
loop_
_entity.id
_entity.type
_entity.pdbx_description
1 polymer ?
#
loop_
_entity_poly.entity_id
_entity_poly.type
_entity_poly.pdbx_seq_one_letter_code
_entity_poly.pdbx_strand_id
1 'polypeptide(L)'
;MSDIIYTKVDEAPELASASLLPIIQKFAKAAGVSVGTKDISLAGRILATFPEHLSEDQRQSDDLAELGRLVKTPEANVIKLPNISASVPQLVGAIKELQSQGFALPDYPDSPSTDEEKAVRAKYDTIKGSAVNPVLREGNSDRRAAKAVKSFAQANPHRMGDWASDSKTHVSSMSGNDFFSNEVSATLDKASGAKIVVETADGEKVLKDGLDYPAGTVVDATFMSAAALKEFLATQIEKSKEDGILFSLHLKATMMKVSDPILFGHAVEAYLKPVFEKHGETLKELGVNPNSGLGDLLARVKGNDEIMADINACMDARPPMYMVDSDKGITNLHVSSDVIIDASMPALIRAGGKGWGPDGK
;
A
#
# COMPACT_ATOMS: atom_id res chain seq x y z
N MET A 1 32.43 -9.79 -4.81
CA MET A 1 31.12 -9.43 -4.22
C MET A 1 31.30 -9.48 -2.71
N SER A 2 30.66 -8.60 -1.93
CA SER A 2 30.82 -8.63 -0.47
C SER A 2 30.14 -9.85 0.15
N ASP A 3 30.66 -10.32 1.27
CA ASP A 3 30.15 -11.51 1.98
C ASP A 3 28.78 -11.26 2.61
N ILE A 4 28.50 -10.01 3.00
CA ILE A 4 27.20 -9.55 3.47
C ILE A 4 26.81 -8.31 2.68
N ILE A 5 25.57 -8.27 2.21
CA ILE A 5 24.96 -7.07 1.63
C ILE A 5 24.03 -6.42 2.65
N TYR A 6 24.32 -5.18 2.99
CA TYR A 6 23.48 -4.33 3.83
C TYR A 6 22.71 -3.36 2.95
N THR A 7 21.38 -3.42 2.96
CA THR A 7 20.59 -2.59 2.04
C THR A 7 20.60 -1.13 2.46
N LYS A 8 20.96 -0.23 1.53
CA LYS A 8 20.70 1.20 1.64
C LYS A 8 19.24 1.46 1.26
N VAL A 9 18.53 2.17 2.11
CA VAL A 9 17.06 2.29 2.10
C VAL A 9 16.65 3.76 2.26
N ASP A 10 15.50 4.00 2.90
CA ASP A 10 14.86 5.30 2.99
C ASP A 10 14.73 5.76 4.45
N GLU A 11 14.49 7.06 4.65
CA GLU A 11 13.99 7.65 5.90
C GLU A 11 14.81 7.26 7.16
N ALA A 12 14.14 6.92 8.26
CA ALA A 12 14.78 6.66 9.54
C ALA A 12 15.75 5.45 9.54
N PRO A 13 15.43 4.30 8.90
CA PRO A 13 16.39 3.20 8.76
C PRO A 13 17.69 3.60 8.05
N GLU A 14 17.62 4.48 7.04
CA GLU A 14 18.82 4.96 6.35
C GLU A 14 19.65 5.90 7.24
N LEU A 15 18.99 6.81 7.97
CA LEU A 15 19.67 7.66 8.95
C LEU A 15 20.36 6.83 10.05
N ALA A 16 19.71 5.78 10.54
CA ALA A 16 20.31 4.85 11.50
C ALA A 16 21.51 4.10 10.90
N SER A 17 21.43 3.73 9.61
CA SER A 17 22.50 3.03 8.89
C SER A 17 23.76 3.88 8.78
N ALA A 18 23.63 5.20 8.56
CA ALA A 18 24.77 6.12 8.53
C ALA A 18 25.62 6.07 9.81
N SER A 19 25.01 5.74 10.95
CA SER A 19 25.70 5.54 12.24
C SER A 19 26.17 4.10 12.44
N LEU A 20 25.28 3.13 12.23
CA LEU A 20 25.51 1.74 12.62
C LEU A 20 26.37 0.95 11.61
N LEU A 21 26.23 1.22 10.31
CA LEU A 21 26.92 0.45 9.26
C LEU A 21 28.46 0.54 9.36
N PRO A 22 29.08 1.71 9.60
CA PRO A 22 30.53 1.79 9.80
C PRO A 22 31.01 0.95 11.00
N ILE A 23 30.20 0.86 12.06
CA ILE A 23 30.49 0.02 13.23
C ILE A 23 30.44 -1.46 12.84
N ILE A 24 29.37 -1.89 12.16
CA ILE A 24 29.23 -3.27 11.67
C ILE A 24 30.43 -3.64 10.79
N GLN A 25 30.77 -2.80 9.82
CA GLN A 25 31.92 -3.00 8.92
C GLN A 25 33.24 -3.15 9.69
N LYS A 26 33.47 -2.31 10.70
CA LYS A 26 34.69 -2.36 11.52
C LYS A 26 34.81 -3.68 12.28
N PHE A 27 33.73 -4.16 12.89
CA PHE A 27 33.73 -5.41 13.65
C PHE A 27 33.78 -6.64 12.75
N ALA A 28 33.02 -6.66 11.65
CA ALA A 28 33.02 -7.76 10.68
C ALA A 28 34.41 -7.96 10.04
N LYS A 29 35.13 -6.87 9.76
CA LYS A 29 36.50 -6.91 9.23
C LYS A 29 37.47 -7.69 10.13
N ALA A 30 37.28 -7.67 11.46
CA ALA A 30 38.14 -8.43 12.37
C ALA A 30 37.98 -9.95 12.20
N ALA A 31 36.85 -10.40 11.65
CA ALA A 31 36.58 -11.80 11.29
C ALA A 31 36.87 -12.11 9.80
N GLY A 32 37.43 -11.16 9.04
CA GLY A 32 37.66 -11.32 7.60
C GLY A 32 36.38 -11.26 6.76
N VAL A 33 35.27 -10.75 7.31
CA VAL A 33 33.98 -10.65 6.61
C VAL A 33 33.80 -9.25 6.06
N SER A 34 33.54 -9.16 4.75
CA SER A 34 33.26 -7.91 4.05
C SER A 34 31.75 -7.59 4.06
N VAL A 35 31.42 -6.32 4.32
CA VAL A 35 30.02 -5.83 4.34
C VAL A 35 29.89 -4.68 3.35
N GLY A 36 29.22 -4.95 2.23
CA GLY A 36 28.95 -3.99 1.16
C GLY A 36 27.49 -3.51 1.17
N THR A 37 27.16 -2.60 0.27
CA THR A 37 25.82 -2.03 0.17
C THR A 37 25.20 -2.22 -1.20
N LYS A 38 23.87 -2.26 -1.23
CA LYS A 38 23.04 -2.16 -2.44
C LYS A 38 21.92 -1.17 -2.20
N ASP A 39 21.76 -0.19 -3.10
CA ASP A 39 20.79 0.89 -2.98
C ASP A 39 19.43 0.47 -3.54
N ILE A 40 18.50 0.25 -2.64
CA ILE A 40 17.11 -0.07 -2.95
C ILE A 40 16.15 1.02 -2.47
N SER A 41 16.67 2.22 -2.17
CA SER A 41 15.86 3.39 -1.85
C SER A 41 14.91 3.73 -3.00
N LEU A 42 13.85 4.49 -2.71
CA LEU A 42 12.92 4.96 -3.73
C LEU A 42 13.64 5.78 -4.79
N ALA A 43 14.49 6.74 -4.39
CA ALA A 43 15.31 7.53 -5.30
C ALA A 43 16.26 6.65 -6.12
N GLY A 44 16.91 5.69 -5.45
CA GLY A 44 17.77 4.66 -6.06
C GLY A 44 17.12 3.98 -7.26
N ARG A 45 15.93 3.41 -7.00
CA ARG A 45 15.14 2.65 -7.98
C ARG A 45 14.56 3.52 -9.10
N ILE A 46 14.16 4.77 -8.81
CA ILE A 46 13.72 5.71 -9.84
C ILE A 46 14.85 5.95 -10.84
N LEU A 47 16.02 6.37 -10.38
CA LEU A 47 17.15 6.68 -11.25
C LEU A 47 17.61 5.46 -12.06
N ALA A 48 17.64 4.26 -11.46
CA ALA A 48 18.00 3.02 -12.16
C ALA A 48 17.01 2.64 -13.29
N THR A 49 15.76 3.12 -13.22
CA THR A 49 14.70 2.78 -14.19
C THR A 49 14.67 3.71 -15.41
N PHE A 50 15.24 4.91 -15.30
CA PHE A 50 15.26 5.93 -16.36
C PHE A 50 16.68 6.35 -16.79
N PRO A 51 17.62 5.42 -17.04
CA PRO A 51 18.99 5.78 -17.41
C PRO A 51 19.07 6.64 -18.68
N GLU A 52 18.09 6.53 -19.58
CA GLU A 52 17.98 7.33 -20.80
C GLU A 52 17.74 8.83 -20.54
N HIS A 53 17.25 9.18 -19.35
CA HIS A 53 17.03 10.56 -18.91
C HIS A 53 18.19 11.14 -18.09
N LEU A 54 19.27 10.37 -17.91
CA LEU A 54 20.38 10.71 -17.04
C LEU A 54 21.68 10.85 -17.85
N SER A 55 22.52 11.81 -17.46
CA SER A 55 23.91 11.86 -17.89
C SER A 55 24.69 10.65 -17.36
N GLU A 56 25.85 10.34 -17.95
CA GLU A 56 26.64 9.17 -17.55
C GLU A 56 27.02 9.16 -16.07
N ASP A 57 27.39 10.32 -15.51
CA ASP A 57 27.75 10.47 -14.10
C ASP A 57 26.55 10.40 -13.14
N GLN A 58 25.33 10.59 -13.65
CA GLN A 58 24.08 10.49 -12.88
C GLN A 58 23.50 9.07 -12.87
N ARG A 59 23.95 8.19 -13.77
CA ARG A 59 23.47 6.81 -13.85
C ARG A 59 24.00 5.99 -12.68
N GLN A 60 23.19 5.03 -12.25
CA GLN A 60 23.59 4.03 -11.27
C GLN A 60 23.06 2.65 -11.66
N SER A 61 23.63 1.61 -11.05
CA SER A 61 23.22 0.22 -11.26
C SER A 61 21.79 -0.03 -10.77
N ASP A 62 21.09 -0.95 -11.43
CA ASP A 62 19.86 -1.53 -10.90
C ASP A 62 20.20 -2.57 -9.82
N ASP A 63 20.46 -2.05 -8.63
CA ASP A 63 20.84 -2.82 -7.46
C ASP A 63 19.73 -3.76 -6.97
N LEU A 64 18.46 -3.46 -7.25
CA LEU A 64 17.34 -4.36 -6.95
C LEU A 64 17.36 -5.57 -7.88
N ALA A 65 17.58 -5.38 -9.18
CA ALA A 65 17.72 -6.48 -10.12
C ALA A 65 18.97 -7.32 -9.84
N GLU A 66 20.08 -6.70 -9.44
CA GLU A 66 21.27 -7.42 -8.98
C GLU A 66 21.00 -8.26 -7.74
N LEU A 67 20.34 -7.70 -6.73
CA LEU A 67 19.93 -8.45 -5.54
C LEU A 67 18.97 -9.59 -5.88
N GLY A 68 18.04 -9.39 -6.81
CA GLY A 68 17.12 -10.44 -7.28
C GLY A 68 17.81 -11.62 -7.95
N ARG A 69 18.98 -11.39 -8.55
CA ARG A 69 19.86 -12.49 -9.02
C ARG A 69 20.63 -13.12 -7.86
N LEU A 70 21.18 -12.30 -6.96
CA LEU A 70 21.98 -12.77 -5.82
C LEU A 70 21.18 -13.70 -4.90
N VAL A 71 19.96 -13.32 -4.51
CA VAL A 71 19.12 -14.10 -3.57
C VAL A 71 18.71 -15.49 -4.09
N LYS A 72 19.03 -15.81 -5.35
CA LYS A 72 18.83 -17.12 -5.97
C LYS A 72 20.11 -17.98 -5.96
N THR A 73 21.21 -17.49 -5.38
CA THR A 73 22.47 -18.22 -5.26
C THR A 73 22.73 -18.66 -3.81
N PRO A 74 23.49 -19.74 -3.59
CA PRO A 74 23.81 -20.21 -2.23
C PRO A 74 24.61 -19.22 -1.39
N GLU A 75 25.33 -18.30 -2.03
CA GLU A 75 26.19 -17.30 -1.38
C GLU A 75 25.42 -16.09 -0.86
N ALA A 76 24.11 -16.01 -1.11
CA ALA A 76 23.28 -14.88 -0.71
C ALA A 76 23.25 -14.68 0.81
N ASN A 77 23.76 -13.53 1.26
CA ASN A 77 23.62 -13.10 2.64
C ASN A 77 23.25 -11.60 2.67
N VAL A 78 21.96 -11.34 2.86
CA VAL A 78 21.37 -10.00 2.73
C VAL A 78 20.72 -9.59 4.04
N ILE A 79 21.20 -8.48 4.61
CA ILE A 79 20.53 -7.78 5.71
C ILE A 79 19.62 -6.71 5.09
N LYS A 80 18.32 -7.02 5.06
CA LYS A 80 17.28 -6.16 4.49
C LYS A 80 16.63 -5.28 5.58
N LEU A 81 16.81 -3.96 5.46
CA LEU A 81 16.19 -2.96 6.34
C LEU A 81 14.81 -2.57 5.81
N PRO A 82 13.90 -2.00 6.63
CA PRO A 82 12.63 -1.44 6.13
C PRO A 82 12.89 -0.38 5.05
N ASN A 83 12.05 -0.36 4.00
CA ASN A 83 12.14 0.58 2.88
C ASN A 83 10.74 1.05 2.47
N ILE A 84 10.65 2.16 1.74
CA ILE A 84 9.39 2.70 1.25
C ILE A 84 8.76 1.77 0.20
N SER A 85 7.52 1.37 0.46
CA SER A 85 6.60 0.88 -0.58
C SER A 85 5.78 2.07 -1.06
N ALA A 86 6.20 2.73 -2.14
CA ALA A 86 5.77 4.10 -2.41
C ALA A 86 4.28 4.19 -2.77
N SER A 87 3.56 5.08 -2.09
CA SER A 87 2.30 5.62 -2.59
C SER A 87 2.54 6.54 -3.79
N VAL A 88 1.48 6.91 -4.52
CA VAL A 88 1.59 7.89 -5.62
C VAL A 88 2.13 9.23 -5.14
N PRO A 89 1.62 9.83 -4.04
CA PRO A 89 2.19 11.08 -3.52
C PRO A 89 3.67 11.00 -3.16
N GLN A 90 4.12 9.90 -2.53
CA GLN A 90 5.54 9.69 -2.21
C GLN A 90 6.40 9.60 -3.46
N LEU A 91 5.92 8.88 -4.48
CA LEU A 91 6.61 8.77 -5.77
C LEU A 91 6.75 10.14 -6.45
N VAL A 92 5.65 10.90 -6.56
CA VAL A 92 5.65 12.25 -7.15
C VAL A 92 6.55 13.20 -6.36
N GLY A 93 6.53 13.12 -5.03
CA GLY A 93 7.42 13.89 -4.16
C GLY A 93 8.91 13.60 -4.44
N ALA A 94 9.28 12.32 -4.51
CA ALA A 94 10.65 11.90 -4.81
C ALA A 94 11.09 12.32 -6.22
N ILE A 95 10.21 12.22 -7.22
CA ILE A 95 10.49 12.69 -8.59
C ILE A 95 10.80 14.19 -8.58
N LYS A 96 9.95 15.01 -7.93
CA LYS A 96 10.16 16.46 -7.82
C LYS A 96 11.45 16.81 -7.10
N GLU A 97 11.77 16.09 -6.02
CA GLU A 97 13.03 16.28 -5.30
C GLU A 97 14.23 15.98 -6.20
N LEU A 98 14.23 14.86 -6.92
CA LEU A 98 15.29 14.51 -7.87
C LEU A 98 15.39 15.52 -9.02
N GLN A 99 14.27 15.96 -9.59
CA GLN A 99 14.26 17.01 -10.61
C GLN A 99 14.89 18.30 -10.09
N SER A 100 14.62 18.69 -8.84
CA SER A 100 15.25 19.86 -8.21
C SER A 100 16.76 19.72 -8.03
N GLN A 101 17.28 18.49 -8.02
CA GLN A 101 18.71 18.16 -7.95
C GLN A 101 19.36 18.03 -9.35
N GLY A 102 18.60 18.28 -10.44
CA GLY A 102 19.12 18.31 -11.80
C GLY A 102 19.01 16.98 -12.57
N PHE A 103 18.23 16.01 -12.07
CA PHE A 103 17.91 14.80 -12.83
C PHE A 103 16.74 15.07 -13.78
N ALA A 104 16.94 14.92 -15.09
CA ALA A 104 15.94 15.24 -16.13
C ALA A 104 14.84 14.15 -16.28
N LEU A 105 14.32 13.68 -15.15
CA LEU A 105 13.30 12.63 -15.07
C LEU A 105 11.94 13.14 -15.56
N PRO A 106 11.17 12.32 -16.29
CA PRO A 106 9.81 12.68 -16.69
C PRO A 106 8.88 12.71 -15.46
N ASP A 107 7.88 13.58 -15.50
CA ASP A 107 6.83 13.61 -14.49
C ASP A 107 6.02 12.31 -14.47
N TYR A 108 5.34 12.05 -13.35
CA TYR A 108 4.38 10.95 -13.26
C TYR A 108 3.03 11.38 -13.87
N PRO A 109 2.57 10.77 -14.97
CA PRO A 109 1.32 11.17 -15.60
C PRO A 109 0.15 10.47 -14.89
N ASP A 110 -0.67 11.24 -14.17
CA ASP A 110 -1.83 10.71 -13.44
C ASP A 110 -2.93 10.16 -14.33
N SER A 111 -3.13 10.77 -15.50
CA SER A 111 -4.11 10.36 -16.52
C SER A 111 -3.43 10.37 -17.88
N PRO A 112 -2.62 9.33 -18.21
CA PRO A 112 -1.84 9.31 -19.43
C PRO A 112 -2.74 9.26 -20.67
N SER A 113 -2.50 10.17 -21.61
CA SER A 113 -3.25 10.37 -22.84
C SER A 113 -2.47 9.96 -24.09
N THR A 114 -1.13 10.08 -24.03
CA THR A 114 -0.19 9.72 -25.11
C THR A 114 0.46 8.37 -24.85
N ASP A 115 1.05 7.77 -25.89
CA ASP A 115 1.76 6.49 -25.74
C ASP A 115 3.06 6.64 -24.95
N GLU A 116 3.70 7.81 -25.06
CA GLU A 116 4.85 8.21 -24.24
C GLU A 116 4.47 8.29 -22.76
N GLU A 117 3.36 8.96 -22.42
CA GLU A 117 2.88 9.04 -21.04
C GLU A 117 2.51 7.66 -20.49
N LYS A 118 1.88 6.80 -21.30
CA LYS A 118 1.57 5.42 -20.90
C LYS A 118 2.85 4.62 -20.64
N ALA A 119 3.88 4.77 -21.46
CA ALA A 119 5.17 4.10 -21.28
C ALA A 119 5.89 4.58 -20.01
N VAL A 120 5.92 5.90 -19.77
CA VAL A 120 6.48 6.49 -18.54
C VAL A 120 5.72 6.00 -17.30
N ARG A 121 4.38 6.04 -17.34
CA ARG A 121 3.52 5.53 -16.27
C ARG A 121 3.81 4.07 -15.97
N ALA A 122 3.90 3.24 -17.00
CA ALA A 122 4.16 1.80 -16.85
C ALA A 122 5.48 1.54 -16.14
N LYS A 123 6.55 2.28 -16.46
CA LYS A 123 7.84 2.19 -15.76
C LYS A 123 7.70 2.56 -14.29
N TYR A 124 7.11 3.72 -13.98
CA TYR A 124 6.88 4.15 -12.60
C TYR A 124 6.01 3.19 -11.79
N ASP A 125 5.03 2.55 -12.42
CA ASP A 125 4.13 1.60 -11.79
C ASP A 125 4.82 0.28 -11.37
N THR A 126 6.01 0.00 -11.91
CA THR A 126 6.90 -1.08 -11.41
C THR A 126 7.64 -0.69 -10.12
N ILE A 127 7.86 0.61 -9.89
CA ILE A 127 8.60 1.14 -8.73
C ILE A 127 7.66 1.34 -7.52
N LYS A 128 6.39 1.73 -7.75
CA LYS A 128 5.42 2.01 -6.69
C LYS A 128 4.89 0.76 -5.99
N GLY A 129 4.42 0.93 -4.76
CA GLY A 129 3.95 -0.15 -3.89
C GLY A 129 5.09 -1.07 -3.43
N SER A 130 4.77 -2.32 -3.08
CA SER A 130 5.75 -3.29 -2.58
C SER A 130 6.60 -3.90 -3.70
N ALA A 131 7.46 -3.11 -4.34
CA ALA A 131 8.32 -3.55 -5.44
C ALA A 131 9.52 -4.42 -4.99
N VAL A 132 10.05 -4.18 -3.78
CA VAL A 132 11.28 -4.83 -3.31
C VAL A 132 11.05 -6.23 -2.76
N ASN A 133 10.02 -6.42 -1.93
CA ASN A 133 9.79 -7.72 -1.26
C ASN A 133 9.61 -8.91 -2.22
N PRO A 134 8.83 -8.78 -3.33
CA PRO A 134 8.66 -9.89 -4.28
C PRO A 134 9.96 -10.32 -4.96
N VAL A 135 10.95 -9.43 -5.05
CA VAL A 135 12.25 -9.73 -5.65
C VAL A 135 13.18 -10.45 -4.67
N LEU A 136 13.13 -10.08 -3.38
CA LEU A 136 14.09 -10.58 -2.39
C LEU A 136 13.63 -11.83 -1.63
N ARG A 137 12.33 -12.13 -1.60
CA ARG A 137 11.77 -13.23 -0.81
C ARG A 137 11.71 -14.54 -1.60
N GLU A 138 12.87 -15.03 -2.00
CA GLU A 138 13.04 -16.34 -2.65
C GLU A 138 13.09 -17.47 -1.60
N GLY A 139 12.09 -17.49 -0.71
CA GLY A 139 11.99 -18.43 0.40
C GLY A 139 10.82 -18.14 1.33
N ASN A 140 10.63 -19.04 2.30
CA ASN A 140 9.58 -18.91 3.32
C ASN A 140 10.00 -17.97 4.47
N SER A 141 9.07 -17.67 5.36
CA SER A 141 9.29 -16.73 6.47
C SER A 141 9.39 -17.44 7.82
N ASP A 142 10.55 -17.40 8.49
CA ASP A 142 10.69 -17.64 9.94
C ASP A 142 10.63 -16.30 10.69
N ARG A 143 9.51 -16.02 11.37
CA ARG A 143 9.31 -14.80 12.16
C ARG A 143 8.91 -15.15 13.57
N ARG A 144 9.70 -14.66 14.54
CA ARG A 144 9.48 -14.88 15.97
C ARG A 144 10.11 -13.76 16.80
N ALA A 145 9.53 -13.47 17.95
CA ALA A 145 10.15 -12.57 18.92
C ALA A 145 11.41 -13.23 19.51
N ALA A 146 12.54 -12.52 19.51
CA ALA A 146 13.76 -13.00 20.14
C ALA A 146 13.55 -13.18 21.66
N LYS A 147 14.16 -14.23 22.23
CA LYS A 147 14.02 -14.55 23.67
C LYS A 147 14.36 -13.36 24.57
N ALA A 148 15.45 -12.64 24.27
CA ALA A 148 15.85 -11.46 25.03
C ALA A 148 14.77 -10.36 25.01
N VAL A 149 14.14 -10.12 23.86
CA VAL A 149 13.05 -9.13 23.72
C VAL A 149 11.82 -9.57 24.53
N LYS A 150 11.48 -10.87 24.50
CA LYS A 150 10.37 -11.40 25.29
C LYS A 150 10.62 -11.27 26.80
N SER A 151 11.81 -11.63 27.28
CA SER A 151 12.18 -11.47 28.69
C SER A 151 12.17 -10.01 29.13
N PHE A 152 12.65 -9.10 28.26
CA PHE A 152 12.57 -7.66 28.55
C PHE A 152 11.12 -7.17 28.67
N ALA A 153 10.22 -7.59 27.78
CA ALA A 153 8.81 -7.20 27.83
C ALA A 153 8.08 -7.77 29.05
N GLN A 154 8.50 -8.93 29.59
CA GLN A 154 7.98 -9.48 30.85
C GLN A 154 8.42 -8.64 32.05
N ALA A 155 9.68 -8.20 32.07
CA ALA A 155 10.21 -7.34 33.13
C ALA A 155 9.71 -5.89 33.03
N ASN A 156 9.34 -5.45 31.82
CA ASN A 156 8.92 -4.08 31.50
C ASN A 156 7.61 -4.12 30.70
N PRO A 157 6.48 -4.48 31.32
CA PRO A 157 5.22 -4.63 30.62
C PRO A 157 4.79 -3.29 30.01
N HIS A 158 4.49 -3.31 28.71
CA HIS A 158 3.92 -2.14 28.04
C HIS A 158 2.43 -2.02 28.38
N ARG A 159 1.91 -0.79 28.27
CA ARG A 159 0.48 -0.54 28.52
C ARG A 159 -0.40 -1.31 27.54
N MET A 160 -1.44 -1.91 28.10
CA MET A 160 -2.55 -2.55 27.41
C MET A 160 -3.83 -1.84 27.87
N GLY A 161 -4.72 -1.51 26.94
CA GLY A 161 -6.00 -0.88 27.26
C GLY A 161 -6.98 -1.88 27.87
N ASP A 162 -7.84 -1.39 28.75
CA ASP A 162 -8.88 -2.19 29.39
C ASP A 162 -9.96 -2.59 28.38
N TRP A 163 -10.33 -3.87 28.38
CA TRP A 163 -11.44 -4.39 27.60
C TRP A 163 -12.69 -4.48 28.47
N ALA A 164 -13.71 -3.70 28.11
CA ALA A 164 -15.00 -3.73 28.76
C ALA A 164 -15.88 -4.84 28.15
N SER A 165 -16.63 -5.55 28.99
CA SER A 165 -17.51 -6.65 28.54
C SER A 165 -18.69 -6.17 27.70
N ASP A 166 -19.04 -4.89 27.79
CA ASP A 166 -20.06 -4.19 27.02
C ASP A 166 -19.49 -3.43 25.82
N SER A 167 -18.22 -3.69 25.44
CA SER A 167 -17.61 -3.13 24.23
C SER A 167 -18.45 -3.48 23.00
N LYS A 168 -18.81 -2.46 22.23
CA LYS A 168 -19.52 -2.60 20.96
C LYS A 168 -18.60 -2.84 19.76
N THR A 169 -17.28 -2.80 19.97
CA THR A 169 -16.29 -2.98 18.91
C THR A 169 -16.39 -4.38 18.31
N HIS A 170 -16.57 -4.44 17.00
CA HIS A 170 -16.64 -5.68 16.25
C HIS A 170 -16.01 -5.50 14.86
N VAL A 171 -15.68 -6.62 14.23
CA VAL A 171 -15.28 -6.64 12.81
C VAL A 171 -16.51 -7.00 11.98
N SER A 172 -16.78 -6.19 10.97
CA SER A 172 -17.78 -6.50 9.94
C SER A 172 -17.07 -6.93 8.66
N SER A 173 -17.49 -8.05 8.09
CA SER A 173 -17.05 -8.54 6.77
C SER A 173 -18.26 -8.95 5.94
N MET A 174 -18.09 -9.00 4.62
CA MET A 174 -19.14 -9.51 3.72
C MET A 174 -19.45 -10.97 4.03
N SER A 175 -20.71 -11.37 3.87
CA SER A 175 -21.19 -12.75 4.11
C SER A 175 -21.25 -13.61 2.85
N GLY A 176 -20.87 -13.05 1.69
CA GLY A 176 -20.98 -13.67 0.38
C GLY A 176 -20.58 -12.70 -0.74
N ASN A 177 -20.33 -13.24 -1.94
CA ASN A 177 -19.92 -12.48 -3.13
C ASN A 177 -18.63 -11.65 -2.97
N ASP A 178 -17.77 -12.05 -2.04
CA ASP A 178 -16.44 -11.51 -1.84
C ASP A 178 -15.37 -12.47 -2.38
N PHE A 179 -14.10 -12.09 -2.26
CA PHE A 179 -13.00 -12.92 -2.73
C PHE A 179 -12.97 -14.31 -2.08
N PHE A 180 -13.34 -14.40 -0.79
CA PHE A 180 -13.36 -15.67 -0.09
C PHE A 180 -14.47 -16.59 -0.61
N SER A 181 -15.68 -16.06 -0.77
CA SER A 181 -16.86 -16.84 -1.14
C SER A 181 -16.87 -17.27 -2.61
N ASN A 182 -16.17 -16.53 -3.48
CA ASN A 182 -16.14 -16.75 -4.92
C ASN A 182 -14.89 -17.51 -5.40
N GLU A 183 -13.99 -17.89 -4.49
CA GLU A 183 -12.73 -18.54 -4.88
C GLU A 183 -12.98 -19.93 -5.49
N VAL A 184 -12.31 -20.17 -6.61
CA VAL A 184 -12.11 -21.50 -7.19
C VAL A 184 -10.62 -21.77 -7.31
N SER A 185 -10.23 -23.02 -7.09
CA SER A 185 -8.83 -23.42 -7.05
C SER A 185 -8.61 -24.69 -7.86
N ALA A 186 -7.44 -24.78 -8.52
CA ALA A 186 -6.99 -25.97 -9.21
C ALA A 186 -5.50 -26.20 -8.98
N THR A 187 -5.10 -27.45 -8.77
CA THR A 187 -3.68 -27.86 -8.81
C THR A 187 -3.37 -28.44 -10.18
N LEU A 188 -2.38 -27.86 -10.86
CA LEU A 188 -1.98 -28.29 -12.20
C LEU A 188 -1.09 -29.53 -12.11
N ASP A 189 -1.47 -30.61 -12.79
CA ASP A 189 -0.71 -31.87 -12.79
C ASP A 189 0.55 -31.81 -13.67
N LYS A 190 0.56 -30.92 -14.65
CA LYS A 190 1.65 -30.72 -15.61
C LYS A 190 1.95 -29.23 -15.81
N ALA A 191 3.14 -28.96 -16.33
CA ALA A 191 3.49 -27.61 -16.76
C ALA A 191 2.50 -27.13 -17.83
N SER A 192 1.95 -25.93 -17.64
CA SER A 192 0.82 -25.42 -18.42
C SER A 192 0.96 -23.92 -18.68
N GLY A 193 0.71 -23.52 -19.93
CA GLY A 193 0.50 -22.13 -20.27
C GLY A 193 -0.94 -21.69 -19.97
N ALA A 194 -1.15 -20.42 -19.66
CA ALA A 194 -2.47 -19.86 -19.40
C ALA A 194 -2.64 -18.45 -19.96
N LYS A 195 -3.91 -18.10 -20.20
CA LYS A 195 -4.38 -16.79 -20.64
C LYS A 195 -5.65 -16.47 -19.86
N ILE A 196 -5.77 -15.22 -19.40
CA ILE A 196 -6.94 -14.70 -18.70
C ILE A 196 -7.75 -13.88 -19.69
N VAL A 197 -9.00 -14.28 -19.91
CA VAL A 197 -9.91 -13.67 -20.88
C VAL A 197 -11.23 -13.31 -20.21
N VAL A 198 -11.88 -12.27 -20.70
CA VAL A 198 -13.27 -11.96 -20.40
C VAL A 198 -14.06 -12.10 -21.68
N GLU A 199 -15.04 -13.00 -21.66
CA GLU A 199 -16.02 -13.12 -22.73
C GLU A 199 -17.09 -12.04 -22.55
N THR A 200 -17.27 -11.21 -23.57
CA THR A 200 -18.27 -10.15 -23.61
C THR A 200 -19.25 -10.38 -24.76
N ALA A 201 -20.36 -9.64 -24.80
CA ALA A 201 -21.29 -9.71 -25.93
C ALA A 201 -20.63 -9.35 -27.27
N ASP A 202 -19.56 -8.54 -27.24
CA ASP A 202 -18.78 -8.11 -28.41
C ASP A 202 -17.62 -9.07 -28.75
N GLY A 203 -17.45 -10.16 -27.98
CA GLY A 203 -16.41 -11.17 -28.16
C GLY A 203 -15.43 -11.29 -26.99
N GLU A 204 -14.35 -12.04 -27.23
CA GLU A 204 -13.30 -12.31 -26.23
C GLU A 204 -12.34 -11.12 -26.08
N LYS A 205 -12.15 -10.63 -24.85
CA LYS A 205 -11.12 -9.64 -24.50
C LYS A 205 -10.03 -10.29 -23.66
N VAL A 206 -8.80 -10.21 -24.14
CA VAL A 206 -7.62 -10.70 -23.41
C VAL A 206 -7.24 -9.72 -22.30
N LEU A 207 -7.25 -10.18 -21.05
CA LEU A 207 -6.78 -9.41 -19.90
C LEU A 207 -5.29 -9.63 -19.65
N LYS A 208 -4.84 -10.89 -19.76
CA LYS A 208 -3.44 -11.26 -19.59
C LYS A 208 -3.13 -12.49 -20.41
N ASP A 209 -1.98 -12.49 -21.06
CA ASP A 209 -1.47 -13.61 -21.85
C ASP A 209 -0.03 -13.94 -21.45
N GLY A 210 0.45 -15.10 -21.91
CA GLY A 210 1.83 -15.56 -21.71
C GLY A 210 2.14 -15.95 -20.26
N LEU A 211 1.16 -16.47 -19.52
CA LEU A 211 1.39 -17.04 -18.20
C LEU A 211 1.91 -18.47 -18.36
N ASP A 212 2.93 -18.84 -17.59
CA ASP A 212 3.50 -20.18 -17.59
C ASP A 212 3.61 -20.68 -16.15
N TYR A 213 3.13 -21.91 -15.93
CA TYR A 213 3.04 -22.51 -14.61
C TYR A 213 3.72 -23.88 -14.60
N PRO A 214 4.66 -24.15 -13.68
CA PRO A 214 5.22 -25.48 -13.48
C PRO A 214 4.16 -26.50 -13.03
N ALA A 215 4.46 -27.79 -13.23
CA ALA A 215 3.68 -28.87 -12.64
C ALA A 215 3.64 -28.75 -11.11
N GLY A 216 2.48 -29.00 -10.51
CA GLY A 216 2.21 -28.85 -9.08
C GLY A 216 1.82 -27.44 -8.64
N THR A 217 1.76 -26.47 -9.56
CA THR A 217 1.29 -25.11 -9.24
C THR A 217 -0.18 -25.15 -8.83
N VAL A 218 -0.51 -24.51 -7.71
CA VAL A 218 -1.89 -24.20 -7.33
C VAL A 218 -2.24 -22.84 -7.93
N VAL A 219 -3.35 -22.77 -8.67
CA VAL A 219 -3.86 -21.55 -9.29
C VAL A 219 -5.27 -21.31 -8.78
N ASP A 220 -5.47 -20.12 -8.25
CA ASP A 220 -6.74 -19.66 -7.69
C ASP A 220 -7.31 -18.53 -8.55
N ALA A 221 -8.63 -18.52 -8.73
CA ALA A 221 -9.36 -17.43 -9.37
C ALA A 221 -10.54 -17.03 -8.49
N THR A 222 -10.74 -15.73 -8.35
CA THR A 222 -11.81 -15.18 -7.51
C THR A 222 -12.21 -13.78 -7.98
N PHE A 223 -13.29 -13.23 -7.45
CA PHE A 223 -13.73 -11.87 -7.70
C PHE A 223 -14.48 -11.26 -6.50
N MET A 224 -14.52 -9.93 -6.46
CA MET A 224 -15.34 -9.15 -5.55
C MET A 224 -16.51 -8.56 -6.32
N SER A 225 -17.75 -8.82 -5.89
CA SER A 225 -18.92 -8.18 -6.51
C SER A 225 -19.03 -6.72 -6.06
N ALA A 226 -18.89 -5.78 -7.01
CA ALA A 226 -19.03 -4.35 -6.72
C ALA A 226 -20.43 -4.00 -6.19
N ALA A 227 -21.48 -4.68 -6.66
CA ALA A 227 -22.85 -4.46 -6.18
C ALA A 227 -23.00 -4.88 -4.72
N ALA A 228 -22.55 -6.09 -4.38
CA ALA A 228 -22.62 -6.62 -3.02
C ALA A 228 -21.75 -5.80 -2.05
N LEU A 229 -20.57 -5.34 -2.50
CA LEU A 229 -19.70 -4.47 -1.71
C LEU A 229 -20.38 -3.13 -1.38
N LYS A 230 -21.03 -2.49 -2.36
CA LYS A 230 -21.76 -1.22 -2.15
C LYS A 230 -22.91 -1.38 -1.16
N GLU A 231 -23.68 -2.46 -1.27
CA GLU A 231 -24.76 -2.78 -0.33
C GLU A 231 -24.23 -3.02 1.09
N PHE A 232 -23.17 -3.82 1.20
CA PHE A 232 -22.48 -4.08 2.47
C PHE A 232 -22.01 -2.78 3.13
N LEU A 233 -21.28 -1.93 2.40
CA LEU A 233 -20.76 -0.67 2.91
C LEU A 233 -21.88 0.26 3.37
N ALA A 234 -22.94 0.44 2.57
CA ALA A 234 -24.10 1.25 2.95
C ALA A 234 -24.74 0.74 4.24
N THR A 235 -24.91 -0.58 4.36
CA THR A 235 -25.47 -1.22 5.56
C THR A 235 -24.59 -1.00 6.79
N GLN A 236 -23.27 -1.18 6.67
CA GLN A 236 -22.35 -1.00 7.80
C GLN A 236 -22.22 0.45 8.24
N ILE A 237 -22.34 1.40 7.30
CA ILE A 237 -22.37 2.84 7.63
C ILE A 237 -23.60 3.17 8.47
N GLU A 238 -24.81 2.74 8.07
CA GLU A 238 -26.02 2.98 8.87
C GLU A 238 -25.94 2.26 10.23
N LYS A 239 -25.50 1.01 10.25
CA LYS A 239 -25.37 0.25 11.50
C LYS A 239 -24.38 0.89 12.48
N SER A 240 -23.24 1.39 11.99
CA SER A 240 -22.27 2.10 12.85
C SER A 240 -22.91 3.33 13.49
N LYS A 241 -23.81 4.01 12.78
CA LYS A 241 -24.55 5.17 13.28
C LYS A 241 -25.58 4.77 14.33
N GLU A 242 -26.35 3.71 14.07
CA GLU A 242 -27.33 3.16 15.01
C GLU A 242 -26.67 2.68 16.31
N ASP A 243 -25.53 1.99 16.19
CA ASP A 243 -24.77 1.47 17.32
C ASP A 243 -24.03 2.57 18.10
N GLY A 244 -23.89 3.77 17.52
CA GLY A 244 -23.17 4.90 18.09
C GLY A 244 -21.66 4.64 18.21
N ILE A 245 -21.07 3.97 17.22
CA ILE A 245 -19.65 3.62 17.17
C ILE A 245 -18.95 4.31 16.00
N LEU A 246 -17.61 4.34 16.04
CA LEU A 246 -16.81 4.85 14.94
C LEU A 246 -16.92 3.93 13.73
N PHE A 247 -17.12 4.50 12.54
CA PHE A 247 -16.88 3.79 11.29
C PHE A 247 -15.38 3.78 10.97
N SER A 248 -14.83 2.59 10.75
CA SER A 248 -13.44 2.41 10.31
C SER A 248 -13.32 1.39 9.19
N LEU A 249 -12.35 1.61 8.31
CA LEU A 249 -12.01 0.78 7.17
C LEU A 249 -10.53 0.39 7.26
N HIS A 250 -10.29 -0.92 7.27
CA HIS A 250 -8.96 -1.49 7.43
C HIS A 250 -8.60 -2.29 6.18
N LEU A 251 -7.71 -1.77 5.34
CA LEU A 251 -7.27 -2.39 4.09
C LEU A 251 -5.74 -2.43 4.01
N LYS A 252 -5.19 -2.91 2.89
CA LYS A 252 -3.74 -2.98 2.66
C LYS A 252 -3.33 -2.35 1.33
N ALA A 253 -3.89 -1.17 1.03
CA ALA A 253 -3.80 -0.45 -0.24
C ALA A 253 -2.40 -0.41 -0.89
N THR A 254 -1.35 -0.19 -0.09
CA THR A 254 0.03 -0.11 -0.61
C THR A 254 0.57 -1.45 -1.12
N MET A 255 0.23 -2.55 -0.45
CA MET A 255 0.65 -3.89 -0.84
C MET A 255 -0.25 -4.41 -1.96
N MET A 256 -1.56 -4.29 -1.75
CA MET A 256 -2.61 -4.69 -2.68
C MET A 256 -2.92 -3.54 -3.65
N LYS A 257 -1.89 -3.09 -4.38
CA LYS A 257 -1.86 -1.84 -5.16
C LYS A 257 -2.90 -1.71 -6.29
N VAL A 258 -3.67 -2.77 -6.54
CA VAL A 258 -4.73 -2.81 -7.56
C VAL A 258 -6.11 -2.93 -6.90
N SER A 259 -6.34 -3.98 -6.11
CA SER A 259 -7.66 -4.25 -5.51
C SER A 259 -8.06 -3.21 -4.48
N ASP A 260 -7.20 -2.98 -3.48
CA ASP A 260 -7.58 -2.28 -2.27
C ASP A 260 -7.83 -0.78 -2.48
N PRO A 261 -7.11 -0.05 -3.36
CA PRO A 261 -7.51 1.30 -3.75
C PRO A 261 -8.91 1.38 -4.36
N ILE A 262 -9.36 0.34 -5.10
CA ILE A 262 -10.72 0.28 -5.66
C ILE A 262 -11.75 0.02 -4.55
N LEU A 263 -11.45 -0.92 -3.63
CA LEU A 263 -12.31 -1.17 -2.47
C LEU A 263 -12.45 0.09 -1.59
N PHE A 264 -11.34 0.82 -1.40
CA PHE A 264 -11.32 2.08 -0.68
C PHE A 264 -12.16 3.15 -1.37
N GLY A 265 -12.06 3.27 -2.70
CA GLY A 265 -12.90 4.19 -3.47
C GLY A 265 -14.40 3.91 -3.31
N HIS A 266 -14.80 2.64 -3.31
CA HIS A 266 -16.19 2.28 -3.01
C HIS A 266 -16.64 2.68 -1.61
N ALA A 267 -15.75 2.64 -0.60
CA ALA A 267 -16.05 3.12 0.74
C ALA A 267 -16.20 4.65 0.79
N VAL A 268 -15.36 5.39 0.07
CA VAL A 268 -15.48 6.86 -0.08
C VAL A 268 -16.80 7.22 -0.74
N GLU A 269 -17.14 6.57 -1.86
CA GLU A 269 -18.42 6.76 -2.56
C GLU A 269 -19.62 6.41 -1.66
N ALA A 270 -19.57 5.30 -0.93
CA ALA A 270 -20.68 4.88 -0.06
C ALA A 270 -20.90 5.86 1.09
N TYR A 271 -19.82 6.33 1.73
CA TYR A 271 -19.90 7.28 2.83
C TYR A 271 -20.44 8.64 2.37
N LEU A 272 -19.95 9.15 1.24
CA LEU A 272 -20.35 10.45 0.65
C LEU A 272 -21.44 10.32 -0.42
N LYS A 273 -22.23 9.23 -0.41
CA LYS A 273 -23.21 8.93 -1.46
C LYS A 273 -24.07 10.13 -1.89
N PRO A 274 -24.66 10.93 -0.98
CA PRO A 274 -25.45 12.10 -1.38
C PRO A 274 -24.66 13.15 -2.19
N VAL A 275 -23.37 13.33 -1.88
CA VAL A 275 -22.49 14.28 -2.58
C VAL A 275 -22.22 13.78 -4.00
N PHE A 276 -21.91 12.50 -4.18
CA PHE A 276 -21.67 11.91 -5.50
C PHE A 276 -22.95 11.88 -6.37
N GLU A 277 -24.12 11.64 -5.76
CA GLU A 277 -25.41 11.69 -6.45
C GLU A 277 -25.77 13.11 -6.90
N LYS A 278 -25.48 14.13 -6.08
CA LYS A 278 -25.80 15.52 -6.38
C LYS A 278 -24.80 16.16 -7.37
N HIS A 279 -23.50 15.89 -7.23
CA HIS A 279 -22.42 16.61 -7.92
C HIS A 279 -21.61 15.76 -8.89
N GLY A 280 -22.08 14.56 -9.25
CA GLY A 280 -21.30 13.57 -10.00
C GLY A 280 -20.66 14.08 -11.30
N GLU A 281 -21.38 14.88 -12.09
CA GLU A 281 -20.84 15.47 -13.33
C GLU A 281 -19.70 16.46 -13.05
N THR A 282 -19.91 17.40 -12.12
CA THR A 282 -18.88 18.38 -11.72
C THR A 282 -17.67 17.70 -11.08
N LEU A 283 -17.86 16.70 -10.23
CA LEU A 283 -16.77 15.93 -9.64
C LEU A 283 -15.94 15.23 -10.73
N LYS A 284 -16.60 14.70 -11.77
CA LYS A 284 -15.92 14.09 -12.93
C LYS A 284 -15.13 15.11 -13.74
N GLU A 285 -15.68 16.30 -13.99
CA GLU A 285 -14.99 17.39 -14.68
C GLU A 285 -13.75 17.89 -13.93
N LEU A 286 -13.82 17.89 -12.59
CA LEU A 286 -12.69 18.21 -11.71
C LEU A 286 -11.66 17.07 -11.60
N GLY A 287 -11.92 15.93 -12.26
CA GLY A 287 -11.04 14.76 -12.25
C GLY A 287 -10.98 14.05 -10.90
N VAL A 288 -12.05 14.12 -10.09
CA VAL A 288 -12.12 13.43 -8.79
C VAL A 288 -12.07 11.92 -9.01
N ASN A 289 -11.15 11.27 -8.27
CA ASN A 289 -11.03 9.82 -8.24
C ASN A 289 -11.21 9.33 -6.79
N PRO A 290 -12.32 8.64 -6.46
CA PRO A 290 -12.55 8.12 -5.11
C PRO A 290 -11.44 7.20 -4.61
N ASN A 291 -10.74 6.49 -5.51
CA ASN A 291 -9.62 5.61 -5.14
C ASN A 291 -8.42 6.38 -4.58
N SER A 292 -8.32 7.69 -4.89
CA SER A 292 -7.30 8.60 -4.34
C SER A 292 -7.66 9.12 -2.94
N GLY A 293 -8.90 8.91 -2.50
CA GLY A 293 -9.39 9.25 -1.17
C GLY A 293 -9.95 10.66 -1.00
N LEU A 294 -10.53 10.91 0.17
CA LEU A 294 -11.18 12.16 0.54
C LEU A 294 -10.19 13.34 0.50
N GLY A 295 -8.90 13.12 0.80
CA GLY A 295 -7.90 14.19 0.72
C GLY A 295 -7.75 14.77 -0.69
N ASP A 296 -7.68 13.90 -1.71
CA ASP A 296 -7.63 14.32 -3.13
C ASP A 296 -8.95 14.98 -3.56
N LEU A 297 -10.10 14.43 -3.14
CA LEU A 297 -11.41 15.02 -3.40
C LEU A 297 -11.47 16.46 -2.86
N LEU A 298 -11.15 16.67 -1.59
CA LEU A 298 -11.16 17.99 -0.95
C LEU A 298 -10.20 18.98 -1.64
N ALA A 299 -9.04 18.51 -2.10
CA ALA A 299 -8.10 19.34 -2.84
C ALA A 299 -8.66 19.82 -4.19
N ARG A 300 -9.39 18.94 -4.91
CA ARG A 300 -9.96 19.23 -6.24
C ARG A 300 -11.18 20.13 -6.19
N VAL A 301 -12.02 19.99 -5.15
CA VAL A 301 -13.23 20.81 -4.98
C VAL A 301 -12.95 22.09 -4.19
N LYS A 302 -11.69 22.37 -3.84
CA LYS A 302 -11.31 23.58 -3.13
C LYS A 302 -11.75 24.82 -3.90
N GLY A 303 -12.56 25.67 -3.26
CA GLY A 303 -13.15 26.87 -3.87
C GLY A 303 -14.53 26.65 -4.48
N ASN A 304 -15.06 25.42 -4.46
CA ASN A 304 -16.47 25.14 -4.72
C ASN A 304 -17.23 25.05 -3.39
N ASP A 305 -17.74 26.19 -2.93
CA ASP A 305 -18.35 26.33 -1.60
C ASP A 305 -19.61 25.46 -1.43
N GLU A 306 -20.37 25.22 -2.50
CA GLU A 306 -21.55 24.35 -2.46
C GLU A 306 -21.17 22.89 -2.21
N ILE A 307 -20.21 22.37 -2.99
CA ILE A 307 -19.74 20.98 -2.82
C ILE A 307 -19.11 20.79 -1.43
N MET A 308 -18.31 21.76 -0.97
CA MET A 308 -17.71 21.72 0.36
C MET A 308 -18.76 21.73 1.48
N ALA A 309 -19.81 22.54 1.35
CA ALA A 309 -20.91 22.57 2.31
C ALA A 309 -21.67 21.23 2.35
N ASP A 310 -21.95 20.63 1.19
CA ASP A 310 -22.63 19.33 1.11
C ASP A 310 -21.77 18.18 1.64
N ILE A 311 -20.45 18.23 1.45
CA ILE A 311 -19.52 17.28 2.07
C ILE A 311 -19.60 17.39 3.59
N ASN A 312 -19.48 18.61 4.14
CA ASN A 312 -19.56 18.82 5.59
C ASN A 312 -20.90 18.34 6.16
N ALA A 313 -22.01 18.71 5.52
CA ALA A 313 -23.35 18.26 5.92
C ALA A 313 -23.49 16.73 5.87
N CYS A 314 -22.88 16.08 4.87
CA CYS A 314 -22.86 14.63 4.77
C CYS A 314 -22.03 14.01 5.91
N MET A 315 -20.83 14.52 6.17
CA MET A 315 -19.96 14.07 7.27
C MET A 315 -20.67 14.19 8.63
N ASP A 316 -21.37 15.30 8.87
CA ASP A 316 -22.13 15.54 10.11
C ASP A 316 -23.34 14.60 10.26
N ALA A 317 -23.95 14.20 9.14
CA ALA A 317 -25.10 13.29 9.14
C ALA A 317 -24.72 11.80 9.22
N ARG A 318 -23.45 11.46 9.03
CA ARG A 318 -22.93 10.08 9.01
C ARG A 318 -22.41 9.63 10.38
N PRO A 319 -22.16 8.32 10.62
CA PRO A 319 -21.50 7.91 11.86
C PRO A 319 -20.13 8.59 11.98
N PRO A 320 -19.68 8.96 13.19
CA PRO A 320 -18.34 9.51 13.37
C PRO A 320 -17.28 8.55 12.81
N MET A 321 -16.26 9.09 12.17
CA MET A 321 -15.22 8.29 11.52
C MET A 321 -14.02 8.12 12.44
N TYR A 322 -13.34 6.98 12.34
CA TYR A 322 -12.00 6.81 12.90
C TYR A 322 -11.05 7.87 12.34
N MET A 323 -10.28 8.50 13.22
CA MET A 323 -9.34 9.56 12.89
C MET A 323 -7.91 9.04 12.86
N VAL A 324 -7.17 9.46 11.83
CA VAL A 324 -5.72 9.31 11.74
C VAL A 324 -5.05 10.42 12.54
N ASP A 325 -5.56 11.65 12.41
CA ASP A 325 -5.12 12.84 13.14
C ASP A 325 -6.33 13.77 13.36
N SER A 326 -6.91 13.72 14.56
CA SER A 326 -8.12 14.49 14.90
C SER A 326 -7.88 16.00 14.91
N ASP A 327 -6.69 16.45 15.33
CA ASP A 327 -6.35 17.88 15.40
C ASP A 327 -6.29 18.53 14.01
N LYS A 328 -6.00 17.72 12.99
CA LYS A 328 -5.97 18.15 11.58
C LYS A 328 -7.21 17.74 10.79
N GLY A 329 -8.17 17.06 11.42
CA GLY A 329 -9.35 16.53 10.73
C GLY A 329 -9.06 15.41 9.73
N ILE A 330 -7.91 14.72 9.84
CA ILE A 330 -7.55 13.63 8.94
C ILE A 330 -8.26 12.35 9.40
N THR A 331 -9.21 11.91 8.58
CA THR A 331 -10.05 10.73 8.81
C THR A 331 -9.46 9.48 8.15
N ASN A 332 -9.99 8.31 8.49
CA ASN A 332 -9.69 7.02 7.86
C ASN A 332 -9.84 7.03 6.34
N LEU A 333 -10.74 7.85 5.78
CA LEU A 333 -11.01 7.91 4.35
C LEU A 333 -10.18 8.98 3.61
N HIS A 334 -9.28 9.71 4.28
CA HIS A 334 -8.44 10.72 3.64
C HIS A 334 -7.43 10.13 2.66
N VAL A 335 -6.67 9.11 3.09
CA VAL A 335 -5.62 8.47 2.27
C VAL A 335 -5.69 6.96 2.47
N SER A 336 -5.76 6.21 1.38
CA SER A 336 -5.94 4.75 1.41
C SER A 336 -4.80 3.97 2.07
N SER A 337 -3.62 4.58 2.22
CA SER A 337 -2.44 3.99 2.86
C SER A 337 -2.28 4.31 4.34
N ASP A 338 -3.12 5.19 4.93
CA ASP A 338 -2.91 5.63 6.33
C ASP A 338 -3.32 4.56 7.34
N VAL A 339 -4.41 3.83 7.08
CA VAL A 339 -4.95 2.79 7.97
C VAL A 339 -4.72 1.41 7.36
N ILE A 340 -3.57 0.82 7.70
CA ILE A 340 -3.12 -0.47 7.17
C ILE A 340 -3.56 -1.60 8.11
N ILE A 341 -4.33 -2.58 7.62
CA ILE A 341 -5.02 -3.59 8.44
C ILE A 341 -4.12 -4.36 9.42
N ASP A 342 -2.90 -4.74 9.00
CA ASP A 342 -1.99 -5.53 9.83
C ASP A 342 -1.29 -4.71 10.94
N ALA A 343 -1.35 -3.38 10.87
CA ALA A 343 -0.87 -2.49 11.93
C ALA A 343 -2.03 -1.91 12.77
N SER A 344 -3.07 -1.44 12.09
CA SER A 344 -4.23 -0.77 12.70
C SER A 344 -5.07 -1.72 13.57
N MET A 345 -5.32 -2.95 13.12
CA MET A 345 -6.11 -3.91 13.92
C MET A 345 -5.43 -4.29 15.24
N PRO A 346 -4.13 -4.67 15.27
CA PRO A 346 -3.44 -4.89 16.54
C PRO A 346 -3.37 -3.65 17.43
N ALA A 347 -3.23 -2.44 16.86
CA ALA A 347 -3.22 -1.20 17.62
C ALA A 347 -4.57 -0.95 18.33
N LEU A 348 -5.68 -1.10 17.60
CA LEU A 348 -7.04 -1.04 18.16
C LEU A 348 -7.24 -2.08 19.27
N ILE A 349 -6.85 -3.34 19.01
CA ILE A 349 -7.00 -4.43 19.97
C ILE A 349 -6.20 -4.14 21.25
N ARG A 350 -4.95 -3.68 21.09
CA ARG A 350 -4.09 -3.28 22.20
C ARG A 350 -4.68 -2.14 23.02
N ALA A 351 -5.39 -1.21 22.38
CA ALA A 351 -6.00 -0.04 23.01
C ALA A 351 -7.34 -0.32 23.72
N GLY A 352 -7.75 -1.59 23.84
CA GLY A 352 -9.04 -1.95 24.44
C GLY A 352 -10.20 -1.92 23.44
N GLY A 353 -9.89 -2.11 22.15
CA GLY A 353 -10.89 -2.04 21.07
C GLY A 353 -11.30 -0.62 20.71
N LYS A 354 -10.45 0.39 20.97
CA LYS A 354 -10.77 1.81 20.79
C LYS A 354 -9.83 2.47 19.80
N GLY A 355 -10.41 3.31 18.95
CA GLY A 355 -9.72 4.25 18.08
C GLY A 355 -10.02 5.69 18.49
N TRP A 356 -9.49 6.65 17.74
CA TRP A 356 -9.73 8.07 18.01
C TRP A 356 -10.89 8.59 17.16
N GLY A 357 -11.86 9.25 17.80
CA GLY A 357 -12.95 9.97 17.15
C GLY A 357 -12.61 11.43 16.79
N PRO A 358 -13.54 12.15 16.15
CA PRO A 358 -13.36 13.56 15.78
C PRO A 358 -13.13 14.50 16.98
N ASP A 359 -13.54 14.10 18.18
CA ASP A 359 -13.32 14.83 19.44
C ASP A 359 -11.96 14.54 20.09
N GLY A 360 -11.10 13.76 19.42
CA GLY A 360 -9.80 13.36 19.91
C GLY A 360 -9.87 12.40 21.10
N LYS A 361 -10.91 11.56 21.18
CA LYS A 361 -11.08 10.55 22.23
C LYS A 361 -11.46 9.17 21.72
#